data_AF-A0A969R254-F1
#
_entry.id   AF-A0A969R254-F1
#
_cell.length_a   1.000
_cell.length_b   1.000
_cell.length_c   1.000
_cell.angle_alpha   90.00
_cell.angle_beta   90.00
_cell.angle_gamma   90.00
#
_symmetry.space_group_name_H-M   'P 1'
#
loop_
_entity.id
_entity.type
_entity.pdbx_description
1 polymer ?
#
loop_
_entity_poly.entity_id
_entity_poly.type
_entity_poly.pdbx_seq_one_letter_code
_entity_poly.pdbx_strand_id
1 'polypeptide(L)'
;MRYSFATFLALIVVLSSATEIGAGQPSTIARLLLRDRVITITSAQNKLRYSVETRDGQVLADDLTEAQLEARHPELYQQIRPAIAQPQAVEPLWMIAPVPLETK
;
A
#
# COMPACT_ATOMS: atom_id res chain seq x y z
N MET A 1 11.25 -0.46 -61.28
CA MET A 1 12.65 0.00 -61.18
C MET A 1 12.57 1.50 -60.90
N ARG A 2 12.80 2.08 -59.72
CA ARG A 2 13.64 1.79 -58.55
C ARG A 2 12.96 2.39 -57.30
N TYR A 3 13.15 1.75 -56.14
CA TYR A 3 12.94 2.32 -54.79
C TYR A 3 13.75 3.64 -54.67
N SER A 4 13.48 4.60 -53.78
CA SER A 4 13.77 4.44 -52.35
C SER A 4 13.80 5.77 -51.58
N PHE A 5 13.77 5.65 -50.24
CA PHE A 5 14.32 6.58 -49.23
C PHE A 5 13.58 7.88 -48.92
N ALA A 6 12.37 7.76 -48.35
CA ALA A 6 11.93 8.70 -47.31
C ALA A 6 11.84 7.94 -45.97
N THR A 7 12.99 7.45 -45.52
CA THR A 7 13.20 6.90 -44.17
C THR A 7 13.03 8.01 -43.14
N PHE A 8 11.81 8.21 -42.65
CA PHE A 8 11.58 8.90 -41.39
C PHE A 8 11.98 7.94 -40.26
N LEU A 9 13.23 8.07 -39.84
CA LEU A 9 13.82 7.34 -38.73
C LEU A 9 13.26 7.94 -37.43
N ALA A 10 12.07 7.48 -37.01
CA ALA A 10 11.54 7.76 -35.69
C ALA A 10 12.37 6.97 -34.66
N LEU A 11 13.45 7.58 -34.18
CA LEU A 11 14.23 7.09 -33.07
C LEU A 11 13.36 7.19 -31.80
N ILE A 12 12.60 6.13 -31.51
CA ILE A 12 11.95 5.97 -30.21
C ILE A 12 13.05 5.59 -29.23
N VAL A 13 13.62 6.60 -28.56
CA VAL A 13 14.44 6.40 -27.38
C VAL A 13 13.49 5.95 -26.27
N VAL A 14 13.38 4.64 -26.07
CA VAL A 14 12.79 4.09 -24.85
C VAL A 14 13.81 4.31 -23.74
N LEU A 15 13.69 5.46 -23.06
CA LEU A 15 14.44 5.77 -21.86
C LEU A 15 13.90 4.89 -20.74
N SER A 16 14.38 3.64 -20.68
CA SER A 16 14.12 2.73 -19.58
C SER A 16 14.80 3.30 -18.34
N SER A 17 14.06 4.04 -17.53
CA SER A 17 14.49 4.37 -16.17
C SER A 17 14.67 3.07 -15.40
N ALA A 18 15.93 2.60 -15.31
CA ALA A 18 16.32 1.59 -14.34
C ALA A 18 15.97 2.18 -12.97
N THR A 19 14.94 1.64 -12.32
CA THR A 19 14.61 2.04 -10.96
C THR A 19 15.78 1.58 -10.09
N GLU A 20 16.50 2.54 -9.53
CA GLU A 20 17.47 2.26 -8.49
C GLU A 20 16.69 1.69 -7.30
N ILE A 21 16.86 0.41 -7.03
CA ILE A 21 16.38 -0.23 -5.79
C ILE A 21 17.32 0.26 -4.67
N GLY A 22 17.18 1.53 -4.31
CA GLY A 22 17.83 2.13 -3.17
C GLY A 22 17.18 1.64 -1.88
N ALA A 23 17.98 1.19 -0.93
CA ALA A 23 17.57 0.97 0.45
C ALA A 23 16.93 2.27 0.99
N GLY A 24 15.60 2.32 0.99
CA GLY A 24 14.80 3.55 1.15
C GLY A 24 13.47 3.53 0.40
N GLN A 25 13.29 2.57 -0.53
CA GLN A 25 12.01 2.30 -1.17
C GLN A 25 10.96 1.91 -0.13
N PRO A 26 9.77 2.56 -0.10
CA PRO A 26 8.71 2.22 0.83
C PRO A 26 8.31 0.76 0.64
N SER A 27 8.29 -0.01 1.72
CA SER A 27 7.95 -1.44 1.64
C SER A 27 6.44 -1.58 1.61
N THR A 28 5.90 -2.22 0.59
CA THR A 28 4.47 -2.55 0.55
C THR A 28 4.15 -3.57 1.64
N ILE A 29 3.29 -3.18 2.57
CA ILE A 29 2.82 -4.04 3.66
C ILE A 29 1.61 -4.84 3.18
N ALA A 30 0.68 -4.18 2.47
CA ALA A 30 -0.54 -4.80 1.99
C ALA A 30 -1.07 -4.09 0.75
N ARG A 31 -1.81 -4.85 -0.07
CA ARG A 31 -2.60 -4.32 -1.17
C ARG A 31 -4.01 -4.87 -1.08
N LEU A 32 -4.99 -3.99 -0.93
CA LEU A 32 -6.39 -4.32 -0.77
C LEU A 32 -7.11 -4.07 -2.07
N LEU A 33 -7.64 -5.13 -2.67
CA LEU A 33 -8.45 -5.06 -3.88
C LEU A 33 -9.92 -4.94 -3.48
N LEU A 34 -10.47 -3.75 -3.61
CA LEU A 34 -11.90 -3.50 -3.45
C LEU A 34 -12.59 -3.58 -4.81
N ARG A 35 -13.92 -3.47 -4.84
CA ARG A 35 -14.72 -3.60 -6.07
C ARG A 35 -14.23 -2.65 -7.18
N ASP A 36 -14.04 -1.38 -6.81
CA ASP A 36 -13.78 -0.27 -7.74
C ASP A 36 -12.43 0.42 -7.48
N ARG A 37 -11.70 -0.02 -6.44
CA ARG A 37 -10.52 0.65 -5.91
C ARG A 37 -9.44 -0.36 -5.53
N VAL A 38 -8.21 0.09 -5.59
CA VAL A 38 -7.05 -0.61 -5.02
C VAL A 38 -6.42 0.32 -3.99
N ILE A 39 -6.24 -0.19 -2.77
CA ILE A 39 -5.55 0.55 -1.71
C ILE A 39 -4.22 -0.13 -1.45
N THR A 40 -3.11 0.60 -1.56
CA THR A 40 -1.79 0.09 -1.21
C THR A 40 -1.37 0.72 0.10
N ILE A 41 -0.99 -0.12 1.06
CA ILE A 41 -0.46 0.28 2.37
C ILE A 41 1.04 0.03 2.33
N THR A 42 1.83 1.07 2.54
CA THR A 42 3.29 0.98 2.57
C THR A 42 3.84 1.43 3.92
N SER A 43 5.00 0.88 4.28
CA SER A 43 5.82 1.38 5.40
C SER A 43 6.87 2.32 4.85
N ALA A 44 6.83 3.58 5.26
CA ALA A 44 7.88 4.55 4.99
C ALA A 44 8.30 5.18 6.32
N GLN A 45 9.60 5.14 6.64
CA GLN A 45 10.14 5.73 7.87
C GLN A 45 9.40 5.27 9.15
N ASN A 46 9.02 3.98 9.21
CA ASN A 46 8.28 3.37 10.30
C ASN A 46 6.86 3.96 10.51
N LYS A 47 6.27 4.56 9.48
CA LYS A 47 4.88 5.06 9.45
C LYS A 47 4.13 4.45 8.28
N LEU A 48 2.84 4.20 8.48
CA LEU A 48 1.95 3.75 7.41
C LEU A 48 1.65 4.90 6.45
N ARG A 49 1.74 4.61 5.16
CA ARG A 49 1.31 5.48 4.06
C ARG A 49 0.32 4.74 3.19
N TYR A 50 -0.61 5.48 2.61
CA TYR A 50 -1.70 4.92 1.83
C TYR A 50 -1.74 5.55 0.44
N SER A 51 -1.84 4.71 -0.58
CA SER A 51 -2.21 5.13 -1.94
C SER A 51 -3.57 4.53 -2.30
N VAL A 52 -4.33 5.28 -3.09
CA VAL A 52 -5.66 4.90 -3.58
C VAL A 52 -5.64 5.01 -5.09
N GLU A 53 -5.90 3.89 -5.75
CA GLU A 53 -5.98 3.75 -7.19
C GLU A 53 -7.38 3.27 -7.59
N THR A 54 -7.81 3.60 -8.80
CA THR A 54 -8.89 2.86 -9.46
C THR A 54 -8.41 1.46 -9.81
N ARG A 55 -9.34 0.55 -10.06
CA ARG A 55 -9.00 -0.80 -10.53
C ARG A 55 -8.19 -0.81 -11.83
N ASP A 56 -8.36 0.22 -12.67
CA ASP A 56 -7.66 0.38 -13.94
C ASP A 56 -6.26 1.02 -13.78
N GLY A 57 -5.84 1.30 -12.55
CA GLY A 57 -4.50 1.82 -12.22
C GLY A 57 -4.39 3.35 -12.24
N GLN A 58 -5.49 4.08 -12.41
CA GLN A 58 -5.48 5.54 -12.22
C GLN A 58 -5.28 5.87 -10.73
N VAL A 59 -4.19 6.56 -10.40
CA VAL A 59 -3.93 7.07 -9.04
C VAL A 59 -4.89 8.21 -8.72
N LEU A 60 -5.65 8.06 -7.64
CA LEU A 60 -6.59 9.07 -7.13
C LEU A 60 -6.00 9.86 -5.97
N ALA A 61 -5.19 9.19 -5.15
CA ALA A 61 -4.42 9.79 -4.09
C ALA A 61 -3.18 8.94 -3.81
N ASP A 62 -2.10 9.59 -3.40
CA ASP A 62 -0.85 8.93 -3.06
C ASP A 62 -0.26 9.56 -1.80
N ASP A 63 0.60 8.79 -1.13
CA ASP A 63 1.36 9.21 0.04
C ASP A 63 0.50 9.84 1.17
N LEU A 64 -0.69 9.28 1.40
CA LEU A 64 -1.61 9.77 2.45
C LEU A 64 -1.19 9.25 3.83
N THR A 65 -1.35 10.09 4.86
CA THR A 65 -1.42 9.60 6.25
C THR A 65 -2.77 8.93 6.52
N GLU A 66 -2.87 8.18 7.60
CA GLU A 66 -4.15 7.61 8.05
C GLU A 66 -5.23 8.69 8.23
N ALA A 67 -4.90 9.81 8.90
CA ALA A 67 -5.82 10.92 9.11
C ALA A 67 -6.26 11.59 7.78
N GLN A 68 -5.35 11.67 6.80
CA GLN A 68 -5.68 12.20 5.47
C GLN A 68 -6.57 11.23 4.68
N LEU A 69 -6.36 9.93 4.83
CA LEU A 69 -7.22 8.90 4.25
C LEU A 69 -8.63 8.98 4.85
N GLU A 70 -8.76 9.11 6.18
CA GLU A 70 -10.05 9.27 6.86
C GLU A 70 -10.77 10.54 6.42
N ALA A 71 -10.06 11.67 6.34
CA ALA A 71 -10.66 12.95 5.97
C ALA A 71 -11.11 13.01 4.50
N ARG A 72 -10.37 12.37 3.58
CA ARG A 72 -10.64 12.45 2.12
C ARG A 72 -11.46 11.29 1.58
N HIS A 73 -11.33 10.12 2.20
CA HIS A 73 -11.95 8.87 1.78
C HIS A 73 -12.48 8.09 3.01
N PRO A 74 -13.41 8.67 3.78
CA PRO A 74 -13.93 8.05 5.01
C PRO A 74 -14.54 6.67 4.76
N GLU A 75 -15.14 6.45 3.59
CA GLU A 75 -15.71 5.17 3.15
C GLU A 75 -14.65 4.08 2.97
N LEU A 76 -13.44 4.45 2.54
CA LEU A 76 -12.32 3.52 2.39
C LEU A 76 -11.68 3.26 3.75
N TYR A 77 -11.53 4.29 4.57
CA TYR A 77 -11.01 4.16 5.93
C TYR A 77 -11.83 3.15 6.75
N GLN A 78 -13.16 3.25 6.71
CA GLN A 78 -14.06 2.32 7.40
C GLN A 78 -13.92 0.86 6.94
N GLN A 79 -13.65 0.63 5.64
CA GLN A 79 -13.49 -0.71 5.09
C GLN A 79 -12.15 -1.36 5.48
N ILE A 80 -11.09 -0.56 5.64
CA ILE A 80 -9.75 -1.08 5.95
C ILE A 80 -9.42 -1.08 7.43
N ARG A 81 -10.06 -0.25 8.24
CA ARG A 81 -9.85 -0.17 9.70
C ARG A 81 -9.97 -1.53 10.41
N PRO A 82 -10.91 -2.43 10.06
CA PRO A 82 -10.96 -3.77 10.64
C PRO A 82 -9.76 -4.66 10.29
N ALA A 83 -9.07 -4.38 9.19
CA ALA A 83 -7.92 -5.14 8.71
C ALA A 83 -6.58 -4.66 9.33
N ILE A 84 -6.58 -3.51 10.02
CA ILE A 84 -5.40 -3.01 10.74
C ILE A 84 -5.41 -3.62 12.14
N ALA A 85 -4.43 -4.49 12.40
CA ALA A 85 -4.20 -5.01 13.75
C ALA A 85 -3.82 -3.83 14.66
N GLN A 86 -4.75 -3.44 15.53
CA GLN A 86 -4.41 -2.56 16.63
C GLN A 86 -3.50 -3.35 17.57
N PRO A 87 -2.37 -2.80 18.03
CA PRO A 87 -1.62 -3.41 19.11
C PRO A 87 -2.56 -3.48 20.31
N GLN A 88 -3.13 -4.66 20.55
CA GLN A 88 -3.81 -4.92 21.80
C GLN A 88 -2.74 -4.80 22.87
N ALA A 89 -3.08 -4.19 24.00
CA ALA A 89 -2.25 -4.30 25.19
C ALA A 89 -2.11 -5.79 25.49
N VAL A 90 -0.98 -6.38 25.08
CA VAL A 90 -0.65 -7.74 25.42
C VAL A 90 -0.34 -7.67 26.91
N GLU A 91 -1.36 -7.92 27.74
CA GLU A 91 -1.11 -8.18 29.15
C GLU A 91 -0.13 -9.35 29.20
N PRO A 92 1.07 -9.13 29.75
CA PRO A 92 2.10 -10.14 29.69
C PRO A 92 1.60 -11.35 30.46
N LEU A 93 1.85 -12.55 29.93
CA LEU A 93 1.27 -13.82 30.41
C LEU A 93 1.48 -14.10 31.91
N TRP A 94 2.38 -13.37 32.57
CA TRP A 94 2.60 -13.43 34.01
C TRP A 94 1.58 -12.62 34.86
N MET A 95 0.75 -11.76 34.25
CA MET A 95 -0.35 -11.04 34.89
C MET A 95 -1.68 -11.80 34.86
N ILE A 96 -1.78 -12.90 34.12
CA ILE A 96 -2.93 -13.79 34.16
C ILE A 96 -2.79 -14.62 35.44
N ALA A 97 -3.53 -14.24 36.48
CA ALA A 97 -3.52 -14.97 37.75
C ALA A 97 -3.79 -16.47 37.50
N PRO A 98 -3.06 -17.38 38.16
CA PRO A 98 -3.28 -18.82 38.00
C PRO A 98 -4.72 -19.16 38.37
N VAL A 99 -5.44 -19.80 37.45
CA VAL A 99 -6.78 -20.34 37.70
C VAL A 99 -6.63 -21.38 38.82
N PRO A 100 -7.27 -21.22 39.99
CA PRO A 100 -7.18 -22.22 41.04
C PRO A 100 -7.81 -23.50 40.52
N LEU A 101 -7.05 -24.60 40.57
CA LEU A 101 -7.56 -25.93 40.28
C LEU A 101 -8.49 -26.31 41.44
N GLU A 102 -9.80 -26.16 41.27
CA GLU A 102 -10.76 -26.74 42.20
C GLU A 102 -10.61 -28.27 42.16
N THR A 103 -9.97 -28.81 43.19
CA THR A 103 -9.92 -30.24 43.46
C THR A 103 -11.29 -30.68 43.95
N LYS A 104 -11.99 -31.45 43.12
CA LYS A 104 -13.20 -32.18 43.51
C LYS A 104 -12.84 -33.45 44.29
#